data_AF-A0A2D5HQ35-F1
#
_entry.id   AF-A0A2D5HQ35-F1
#
_cell.length_a   1.000
_cell.length_b   1.000
_cell.length_c   1.000
_cell.angle_alpha   90.00
_cell.angle_beta   90.00
_cell.angle_gamma   90.00
#
_symmetry.space_group_name_H-M   'P 1'
#
loop_
_entity.id
_entity.type
_entity.pdbx_description
1 polymer ?
#
loop_
_entity_poly.entity_id
_entity_poly.type
_entity_poly.pdbx_seq_one_letter_code
_entity_poly.pdbx_strand_id
1 'polypeptide(L)'
;MLGLHDIQYLYEFLFWLFTFLILRLVWHKPTVRLIYGYVVAGFNLFAIIMYTLSSLSGQISSLDAFSFGFLHAMVSTVMLTVIYKEIKIENAKKQTS
;
A
#
# COMPACT_ATOMS: atom_id res chain seq x y z
N MET A 1 6.91 4.28 -29.72
CA MET A 1 5.52 3.80 -29.58
C MET A 1 4.81 4.74 -28.63
N LEU A 2 4.28 5.86 -29.14
CA LEU A 2 3.46 6.80 -28.35
C LEU A 2 2.04 6.24 -28.33
N GLY A 3 1.74 5.31 -27.44
CA GLY A 3 0.49 4.56 -27.49
C GLY A 3 0.15 3.89 -26.16
N LEU A 4 -0.98 4.29 -25.58
CA LEU A 4 -1.67 3.78 -24.37
C LEU A 4 -0.85 3.68 -23.06
N HIS A 5 0.37 3.14 -23.09
CA HIS A 5 1.27 3.08 -21.93
C HIS A 5 1.66 4.47 -21.43
N ASP A 6 1.97 5.41 -22.32
CA ASP A 6 2.38 6.77 -21.91
C ASP A 6 1.26 7.53 -21.19
N ILE A 7 0.01 7.33 -21.62
CA ILE A 7 -1.14 7.96 -20.95
C ILE A 7 -1.50 7.23 -19.65
N GLN A 8 -1.31 5.91 -19.58
CA GLN A 8 -1.44 5.15 -18.33
C GLN A 8 -0.46 5.68 -17.27
N TYR A 9 0.82 5.86 -17.61
CA TYR A 9 1.80 6.42 -16.67
C TYR A 9 1.46 7.84 -16.24
N LEU A 10 0.92 8.66 -17.14
CA LEU A 10 0.41 9.99 -16.79
C LEU A 10 -0.75 9.89 -15.79
N TYR A 11 -1.70 8.98 -15.99
CA TYR A 11 -2.80 8.75 -15.06
C TYR A 11 -2.31 8.25 -13.70
N GLU A 12 -1.39 7.28 -13.67
CA GLU A 12 -0.78 6.78 -12.43
C GLU A 12 -0.06 7.93 -11.70
N PHE A 13 0.74 8.71 -12.42
CA PHE A 13 1.44 9.86 -11.85
C PHE A 13 0.46 10.87 -11.24
N LEU A 14 -0.58 11.28 -11.98
CA LEU A 14 -1.58 12.22 -11.49
C LEU A 14 -2.34 11.66 -10.29
N PHE A 15 -2.73 10.38 -10.34
CA PHE A 15 -3.38 9.70 -9.23
C PHE A 15 -2.53 9.76 -7.96
N TRP A 16 -1.24 9.43 -8.07
CA TRP A 16 -0.31 9.49 -6.93
C TRP A 16 -0.05 10.92 -6.45
N LEU A 17 0.05 11.88 -7.37
CA LEU A 17 0.22 13.29 -7.04
C LEU A 17 -0.97 13.83 -6.25
N PHE A 18 -2.20 13.61 -6.72
CA PHE A 18 -3.40 14.05 -6.01
C PHE A 18 -3.54 13.34 -4.66
N THR A 19 -3.29 12.03 -4.62
CA THR A 19 -3.29 11.26 -3.37
C THR A 19 -2.29 11.83 -2.37
N PHE A 20 -1.06 12.13 -2.81
CA PHE A 20 -0.04 12.77 -1.98
C PHE A 20 -0.47 14.14 -1.47
N LEU A 21 -1.03 15.00 -2.32
CA LEU A 21 -1.51 16.32 -1.92
C LEU A 21 -2.64 16.24 -0.89
N ILE A 22 -3.60 15.33 -1.07
CA ILE A 22 -4.67 15.10 -0.10
C ILE A 22 -4.08 14.61 1.22
N LEU A 23 -3.27 13.55 1.17
CA LEU A 23 -2.65 12.99 2.38
C LEU A 23 -1.84 14.04 3.10
N ARG A 24 -1.03 14.86 2.41
CA ARG A 24 -0.25 15.95 3.02
C ARG A 24 -1.11 16.87 3.90
N LEU A 25 -2.35 17.16 3.50
CA LEU A 25 -3.27 18.01 4.27
C LEU A 25 -3.81 17.30 5.51
N VAL A 26 -4.13 16.00 5.42
CA VAL A 26 -4.84 15.27 6.48
C VAL A 26 -3.95 14.33 7.33
N TRP A 27 -2.68 14.14 6.95
CA TRP A 27 -1.76 13.18 7.56
C TRP A 27 -1.46 13.44 9.04
N HIS A 28 -1.64 14.68 9.49
CA HIS A 28 -1.44 15.04 10.90
C HIS A 28 -2.44 14.32 11.82
N LYS A 29 -3.60 13.87 11.32
CA LYS A 29 -4.63 13.16 12.09
C LYS A 29 -4.27 11.68 12.28
N PRO A 30 -4.15 11.18 13.52
CA PRO A 30 -3.80 9.77 13.77
C PRO A 30 -4.77 8.76 13.15
N THR A 31 -6.07 9.04 13.24
CA THR A 31 -7.11 8.20 12.63
C THR A 31 -6.90 8.01 11.12
N VAL A 32 -6.46 9.06 10.42
CA VAL A 32 -6.18 8.99 8.98
C VAL A 32 -4.98 8.09 8.70
N ARG A 33 -3.90 8.21 9.48
CA ARG A 33 -2.71 7.37 9.32
C ARG A 33 -3.01 5.89 9.58
N LEU A 34 -3.80 5.61 10.61
CA LEU A 34 -4.23 4.24 10.92
C LEU A 34 -5.07 3.64 9.80
N ILE A 35 -6.10 4.36 9.32
CA ILE A 35 -6.94 3.89 8.20
C ILE A 35 -6.08 3.69 6.95
N TYR A 36 -5.22 4.65 6.62
CA TYR A 36 -4.30 4.54 5.49
C TYR A 36 -3.43 3.28 5.60
N GLY A 37 -2.86 3.03 6.78
CA GLY A 37 -2.06 1.85 7.02
C GLY A 37 -2.82 0.55 6.78
N TYR A 38 -4.03 0.43 7.30
CA TYR A 38 -4.86 -0.77 7.11
C TYR A 38 -5.24 -0.97 5.64
N VAL A 39 -5.63 0.11 4.96
CA VAL A 39 -5.99 0.08 3.54
C VAL A 39 -4.80 -0.36 2.69
N VAL A 40 -3.61 0.22 2.91
CA VAL A 40 -2.40 -0.15 2.16
C VAL A 40 -2.01 -1.61 2.41
N ALA A 41 -2.02 -2.06 3.67
CA ALA A 41 -1.72 -3.45 4.00
C ALA A 41 -2.75 -4.42 3.38
N GLY A 42 -4.03 -4.06 3.40
CA GLY A 42 -5.10 -4.84 2.79
C GLY A 42 -4.94 -4.97 1.27
N PHE A 43 -4.69 -3.85 0.57
CA PHE A 43 -4.47 -3.87 -0.88
C PHE A 43 -3.22 -4.64 -1.28
N ASN A 44 -2.14 -4.54 -0.49
CA ASN A 44 -0.93 -5.31 -0.76
C ASN A 44 -1.16 -6.81 -0.54
N LEU A 45 -1.91 -7.21 0.50
CA LEU A 45 -2.30 -8.60 0.67
C LEU A 45 -3.16 -9.10 -0.49
N PHE A 46 -4.12 -8.29 -0.93
CA PHE A 46 -4.93 -8.60 -2.11
C PHE A 46 -4.08 -8.76 -3.37
N ALA A 47 -3.10 -7.89 -3.59
CA ALA A 47 -2.18 -7.99 -4.73
C ALA A 47 -1.40 -9.30 -4.73
N ILE A 48 -0.90 -9.76 -3.57
CA ILE A 48 -0.23 -11.07 -3.45
C ILE A 48 -1.13 -12.21 -3.95
N ILE A 49 -2.40 -12.20 -3.54
CA ILE A 49 -3.38 -13.20 -3.99
C ILE A 49 -3.55 -13.12 -5.51
N MET A 50 -3.70 -11.91 -6.06
CA MET A 50 -3.89 -11.71 -7.50
C MET A 50 -2.66 -12.14 -8.32
N TYR A 51 -1.44 -11.81 -7.90
CA TYR A 51 -0.22 -12.28 -8.57
C TYR A 51 -0.08 -13.80 -8.50
N THR A 52 -0.46 -14.41 -7.37
CA THR A 52 -0.46 -15.87 -7.23
C THR A 52 -1.45 -16.51 -8.24
N LEU A 53 -2.69 -16.00 -8.31
CA LEU A 53 -3.71 -16.48 -9.26
C LEU A 53 -3.30 -16.25 -10.73
N SER A 54 -2.69 -15.10 -11.03
CA SER A 54 -2.18 -14.77 -12.36
C SER A 54 -1.06 -15.73 -12.79
N SER A 55 -0.18 -16.13 -11.86
CA SER A 55 0.84 -17.15 -12.12
C SER A 55 0.23 -18.54 -12.34
N LEU A 56 -0.72 -18.95 -11.50
CA LEU A 56 -1.39 -20.24 -11.61
C LEU A 56 -2.21 -20.38 -12.91
N SER A 57 -2.71 -19.26 -13.44
CA SER A 57 -3.41 -19.20 -14.74
C SER A 57 -2.46 -19.07 -15.94
N GLY A 58 -1.14 -19.03 -15.72
CA GLY A 58 -0.13 -18.97 -16.77
C GLY A 58 0.04 -17.58 -17.41
N GLN A 59 -0.52 -16.52 -16.82
CA GLN A 59 -0.42 -15.17 -17.36
C GLN A 59 0.92 -14.48 -17.05
N ILE A 60 1.55 -14.85 -15.94
CA ILE A 60 2.87 -14.35 -15.53
C ILE A 60 3.77 -15.50 -15.07
N SER A 61 5.09 -15.32 -15.18
CA SER A 61 6.04 -16.33 -14.72
C SER A 61 5.99 -16.48 -13.19
N SER A 62 6.34 -17.67 -12.68
CA SER A 62 6.42 -17.90 -11.23
C SER A 62 7.43 -17.00 -10.55
N LEU A 63 8.51 -16.63 -11.24
CA LEU A 63 9.54 -15.73 -10.73
C LEU A 63 8.98 -14.31 -10.58
N ASP A 64 8.28 -13.80 -11.60
CA ASP A 64 7.66 -12.47 -11.54
C ASP A 64 6.60 -12.40 -10.43
N ALA A 65 5.76 -13.43 -10.33
CA ALA A 65 4.75 -13.52 -9.29
C ALA A 65 5.37 -13.54 -7.89
N PHE A 66 6.48 -14.26 -7.71
CA PHE A 66 7.24 -14.26 -6.46
C PHE A 66 7.83 -12.88 -6.15
N SER A 67 8.50 -12.25 -7.12
CA SER A 67 9.10 -10.92 -6.94
C SER A 67 8.05 -9.86 -6.58
N PHE A 68 6.91 -9.84 -7.29
CA PHE A 68 5.82 -8.93 -6.96
C PHE A 68 5.17 -9.28 -5.63
N GLY A 69 4.90 -10.55 -5.36
CA GLY A 69 4.35 -11.01 -4.09
C GLY A 69 5.24 -10.62 -2.90
N PHE A 70 6.55 -10.81 -3.02
CA PHE A 70 7.53 -10.43 -1.99
C PHE A 70 7.52 -8.93 -1.71
N LEU A 71 7.53 -8.09 -2.76
CA LEU A 71 7.46 -6.63 -2.62
C LEU A 71 6.21 -6.21 -1.84
N HIS A 72 5.05 -6.75 -2.20
CA HIS A 72 3.80 -6.39 -1.55
C HIS A 72 3.72 -6.91 -0.12
N ALA A 73 4.28 -8.09 0.16
CA ALA A 73 4.39 -8.62 1.53
C ALA A 73 5.26 -7.72 2.42
N MET A 74 6.38 -7.22 1.89
CA MET A 74 7.25 -6.28 2.60
C MET A 74 6.53 -4.97 2.92
N VAL A 75 5.83 -4.38 1.94
CA VAL A 75 5.05 -3.15 2.15
C VAL A 75 3.97 -3.37 3.20
N SER A 76 3.21 -4.45 3.13
CA SER A 76 2.22 -4.81 4.16
C SER A 76 2.84 -4.92 5.55
N THR A 77 3.97 -5.61 5.66
CA THR A 77 4.67 -5.81 6.93
C THR A 77 5.12 -4.50 7.55
N VAL A 78 5.70 -3.61 6.74
CA VAL A 78 6.13 -2.27 7.19
C VAL A 78 4.91 -1.46 7.65
N MET A 79 3.82 -1.44 6.88
CA MET A 79 2.62 -0.68 7.26
C MET A 79 1.99 -1.20 8.54
N LEU A 80 1.84 -2.51 8.71
CA LEU A 80 1.33 -3.11 9.94
C LEU A 80 2.23 -2.80 11.15
N THR A 81 3.54 -2.78 10.95
CA THR A 81 4.51 -2.42 12.02
C THR A 81 4.36 -0.95 12.42
N VAL A 82 4.16 -0.05 11.46
CA VAL A 82 3.89 1.38 11.74
C VAL A 82 2.59 1.55 12.51
N ILE A 83 1.51 0.89 12.07
CA ILE A 83 0.21 0.90 12.76
C ILE A 83 0.35 0.40 14.20
N TYR A 84 1.04 -0.73 14.40
CA TYR A 84 1.26 -1.29 15.73
C TYR A 84 1.99 -0.30 16.65
N LYS A 85 3.04 0.35 16.15
CA LYS A 85 3.75 1.40 16.90
C LYS A 85 2.84 2.60 17.21
N GLU A 86 2.03 3.02 16.26
CA GLU A 86 1.12 4.16 16.43
C GLU A 86 0.07 3.88 17.51
N ILE A 87 -0.58 2.72 17.49
CA ILE A 87 -1.52 2.27 18.53
C ILE A 87 -0.84 2.22 19.90
N LYS A 88 0.40 1.69 19.97
CA LYS A 88 1.16 1.64 21.22
C LYS A 88 1.42 3.04 21.80
N ILE A 89 1.76 4.01 20.95
CA ILE A 89 1.99 5.41 21.36
C ILE A 89 0.70 6.05 21.86
N GLU A 90 -0.43 5.86 21.17
CA GLU A 90 -1.72 6.40 21.60
C GLU A 90 -2.16 5.84 22.96
N ASN A 91 -2.00 4.53 23.16
CA ASN A 91 -2.34 3.89 24.43
C ASN A 91 -1.46 4.37 25.59
N ALA A 92 -0.17 4.58 25.34
CA ALA A 92 0.74 5.14 26.35
C ALA A 92 0.33 6.57 26.76
N LYS A 93 -0.03 7.43 25.80
CA LYS A 93 -0.51 8.80 26.08
C LYS A 93 -1.79 8.82 26.92
N LYS A 94 -2.71 7.87 26.67
CA LYS A 94 -3.96 7.76 27.44
C LYS A 94 -3.75 7.34 28.90
N GLN A 95 -2.66 6.63 29.22
CA GLN A 95 -2.36 6.19 30.58
C GLN A 95 -1.67 7.27 31.45
N THR A 96 -1.10 8.30 30.82
CA THR A 96 -0.38 9.40 31.48
C THR A 96 -1.21 10.69 31.59
N SER A 97 -2.45 10.69 31.08
CA SER A 97 -3.41 11.80 31.16
C SER A 97 -4.53 11.48 32.15
#